data_AF-A0A7J3VS65-F1
#
_entry.id   AF-A0A7J3VS65-F1
#
_cell.length_a   1.000
_cell.length_b   1.000
_cell.length_c   1.000
_cell.angle_alpha   90.00
_cell.angle_beta   90.00
_cell.angle_gamma   90.00
#
_symmetry.space_group_name_H-M   'P 1'
#
loop_
_entity.id
_entity.type
_entity.pdbx_description
1 polymer ?
#
loop_
_entity_poly.entity_id
_entity_poly.type
_entity_poly.pdbx_seq_one_letter_code
_entity_poly.pdbx_strand_id
1 'polypeptide(L)'
;MFKNRTTLVVERHMSARVHVAVDVGGTFTDLVAVDMESGRMFKVKVRSTPSSPENGFLNSVKSFLEMDGLDPGVVDLVVHVNTIGTNLFRGQLGLRVPRVGLITTFGFRDVLEIGRQNRAELYNLFYQRPSPVVPRERRLEVAERVDSRGNVLKEVSVEELEKVAEALKKLGVEALAVSFLNSYVNPHNELKAKNYLAEKLRVPVFASYEVDPEHREYERTSTTVVNAALAPVVARYLESVRQGLMEVGVAAPVQIMSSAGGLVDVVEAATRPVACIESGPAAGVIGASKLAALTGYRRVISLDMGGTTAKAGVVVDGQPTYVPEIEVGGKAHMGRMVKG
;
A
#
# COMPACT_ATOMS: atom_id res chain seq x y z
N MET A 1 1.62 -41.95 35.71
CA MET A 1 1.64 -41.10 36.91
C MET A 1 3.11 -40.81 37.25
N PHE A 2 3.72 -39.81 36.62
CA PHE A 2 5.01 -39.26 37.04
C PHE A 2 4.97 -37.76 36.75
N LYS A 3 4.50 -37.01 37.75
CA LYS A 3 4.72 -35.58 37.86
C LYS A 3 6.14 -35.41 38.37
N ASN A 4 6.96 -34.64 37.66
CA ASN A 4 8.00 -33.82 38.26
C ASN A 4 8.22 -32.63 37.32
N ARG A 5 7.39 -31.60 37.54
CA ARG A 5 7.67 -30.23 37.10
C ARG A 5 8.67 -29.66 38.09
N THR A 6 9.91 -29.48 37.66
CA THR A 6 10.82 -28.56 38.32
C THR A 6 10.73 -27.24 37.56
N THR A 7 9.79 -26.40 37.99
CA THR A 7 9.74 -25.00 37.60
C THR A 7 10.89 -24.30 38.32
N LEU A 8 12.03 -24.13 37.65
CA LEU A 8 12.99 -23.12 38.05
C LEU A 8 12.37 -21.77 37.68
N VAL A 9 11.76 -21.13 38.67
CA VAL A 9 11.44 -19.71 38.64
C VAL A 9 12.77 -18.98 38.66
N VAL A 10 13.30 -18.70 37.47
CA VAL A 10 14.27 -17.62 37.32
C VAL A 10 13.42 -16.37 37.13
N GLU A 11 13.34 -15.55 38.19
CA GLU A 11 13.00 -14.13 38.05
C GLU A 11 14.02 -13.49 37.10
N ARG A 12 13.76 -13.60 35.79
CA ARG A 12 14.31 -12.66 34.83
C ARG A 12 13.28 -11.55 34.73
N HIS A 13 13.62 -10.39 35.28
CA HIS A 13 13.07 -9.14 34.78
C HIS A 13 13.22 -9.18 33.25
N MET A 14 12.10 -9.34 32.53
CA MET A 14 12.12 -9.56 31.09
C MET A 14 12.61 -8.30 30.38
N SER A 15 13.87 -8.34 29.93
CA SER A 15 14.38 -7.55 28.82
C SER A 15 14.10 -8.23 27.47
N ALA A 16 13.15 -9.17 27.41
CA ALA A 16 12.82 -9.87 26.18
C ALA A 16 12.28 -8.86 25.16
N ARG A 17 13.10 -8.55 24.15
CA ARG A 17 12.70 -7.74 22.99
C ARG A 17 12.15 -8.67 21.94
N VAL A 18 10.83 -8.74 21.85
CA VAL A 18 10.14 -9.57 20.87
C VAL A 18 9.79 -8.73 19.65
N HIS A 19 10.23 -9.19 18.48
CA HIS A 19 9.75 -8.65 17.21
C HIS A 19 8.61 -9.50 16.70
N VAL A 20 7.47 -8.87 16.42
CA VAL A 20 6.25 -9.53 15.94
C VAL A 20 6.03 -9.13 14.48
N ALA A 21 5.82 -10.10 13.60
CA ALA A 21 5.43 -9.88 12.21
C ALA A 21 4.04 -10.47 11.96
N VAL A 22 3.12 -9.70 11.39
CA VAL A 22 1.74 -10.12 11.14
C VAL A 22 1.38 -9.92 9.66
N ASP A 23 0.96 -11.00 9.00
CA ASP A 23 0.40 -10.99 7.65
C ASP A 23 -1.10 -11.26 7.68
N VAL A 24 -1.89 -10.28 7.24
CA VAL A 24 -3.34 -10.41 7.15
C VAL A 24 -3.74 -10.85 5.74
N GLY A 25 -3.91 -12.16 5.60
CA GLY A 25 -4.42 -12.81 4.40
C GLY A 25 -5.95 -12.86 4.34
N GLY A 26 -6.47 -13.40 3.23
CA GLY A 26 -7.92 -13.54 3.02
C GLY A 26 -8.59 -14.63 3.85
N THR A 27 -7.88 -15.71 4.19
CA THR A 27 -8.43 -16.86 4.95
C THR A 27 -7.92 -16.93 6.38
N PHE A 28 -6.61 -16.75 6.54
CA PHE A 28 -5.93 -16.75 7.83
C PHE A 28 -5.07 -15.50 7.99
N THR A 29 -4.94 -15.07 9.24
CA THR A 29 -3.93 -14.10 9.67
C THR A 29 -2.82 -14.90 10.33
N ASP A 30 -1.61 -14.72 9.82
CA ASP A 30 -0.41 -15.42 10.26
C ASP A 30 0.47 -14.45 11.05
N LEU A 31 0.88 -14.85 12.25
CA LEU A 31 1.80 -14.10 13.10
C LEU A 31 3.03 -14.94 13.39
N VAL A 32 4.21 -14.35 13.19
CA VAL A 32 5.49 -14.91 13.60
C VAL A 32 6.13 -13.93 14.57
N ALA A 33 6.51 -14.41 15.75
CA ALA A 33 7.26 -13.61 16.71
C ALA A 33 8.64 -14.22 16.95
N VAL A 34 9.65 -13.38 17.14
CA VAL A 34 11.02 -13.80 17.43
C VAL A 34 11.49 -13.06 18.68
N ASP A 35 11.86 -13.82 19.70
CA ASP A 35 12.62 -13.29 20.83
C ASP A 35 14.06 -13.03 20.36
N MET A 36 14.45 -11.76 20.35
CA MET A 36 15.75 -11.33 19.82
C MET A 36 16.93 -11.72 20.71
N GLU A 37 16.70 -12.06 21.99
CA GLU A 37 17.76 -12.55 22.88
C GLU A 37 17.98 -14.06 22.73
N SER A 38 16.90 -14.84 22.78
CA SER A 38 17.00 -16.31 22.76
C SER A 38 16.97 -16.92 21.36
N GLY A 39 16.52 -16.16 20.36
CA GLY A 39 16.21 -16.67 19.02
C GLY A 39 14.98 -17.57 18.97
N ARG A 40 14.23 -17.70 20.07
CA ARG A 40 13.00 -18.51 20.12
C ARG A 40 11.96 -17.90 19.18
N MET A 41 11.39 -18.74 18.33
CA MET A 41 10.32 -18.35 17.41
C MET A 41 8.96 -18.87 17.89
N PHE A 42 7.95 -18.02 17.75
CA PHE A 42 6.55 -18.32 18.00
C PHE A 42 5.77 -18.18 16.70
N LYS A 43 4.77 -19.03 16.52
CA LYS A 43 3.89 -19.01 15.34
C LYS A 43 2.46 -19.08 15.81
N VAL A 44 1.65 -18.14 15.36
CA VAL A 44 0.23 -18.06 15.65
C VAL A 44 -0.51 -17.97 14.33
N LYS A 45 -1.59 -18.73 14.20
CA LYS A 45 -2.46 -18.72 13.04
C LYS A 45 -3.89 -18.59 13.51
N VAL A 46 -4.54 -17.50 13.15
CA VAL A 46 -5.94 -17.24 13.49
C VAL A 46 -6.77 -17.09 12.22
N ARG A 47 -8.09 -17.27 12.33
CA ARG A 47 -9.01 -17.00 11.22
C ARG A 47 -8.99 -15.50 10.90
N SER A 48 -8.85 -15.16 9.62
CA SER A 48 -9.05 -13.77 9.17
C SER A 48 -10.48 -13.33 9.45
N THR A 49 -10.67 -12.03 9.60
CA THR A 49 -12.00 -11.40 9.67
C THR A 49 -12.17 -10.50 8.46
N PRO A 50 -12.63 -11.01 7.30
CA PRO A 50 -12.65 -10.25 6.04
C PRO A 50 -13.36 -8.90 6.09
N SER A 51 -14.46 -8.80 6.84
CA SER A 51 -15.23 -7.56 7.01
C SER A 51 -14.56 -6.54 7.93
N SER A 52 -13.58 -6.99 8.73
CA SER A 52 -12.88 -6.20 9.75
C SER A 52 -11.45 -6.73 9.92
N PRO A 53 -10.57 -6.56 8.92
CA PRO A 53 -9.22 -7.16 8.92
C PRO A 53 -8.39 -6.80 10.15
N GLU A 54 -8.65 -5.65 10.77
CA GLU A 54 -8.03 -5.15 12.00
C GLU A 54 -8.28 -6.09 13.18
N ASN A 55 -9.48 -6.71 13.24
CA ASN A 55 -9.77 -7.70 14.28
C ASN A 55 -8.98 -8.98 14.08
N GLY A 56 -8.78 -9.43 12.83
CA GLY A 56 -7.92 -10.58 12.53
C GLY A 56 -6.49 -10.34 12.99
N PHE A 57 -5.96 -9.14 12.73
CA PHE A 57 -4.66 -8.69 13.22
C PHE A 57 -4.60 -8.73 14.75
N LEU A 58 -5.52 -8.04 15.44
CA LEU A 58 -5.50 -7.92 16.90
C LEU A 58 -5.71 -9.27 17.61
N ASN A 59 -6.55 -10.14 17.05
CA ASN A 59 -6.75 -11.50 17.57
C ASN A 59 -5.47 -12.34 17.49
N SER A 60 -4.66 -12.17 16.45
CA SER A 60 -3.36 -12.85 16.34
C SER A 60 -2.40 -12.40 17.45
N VAL A 61 -2.34 -11.10 17.72
CA VAL A 61 -1.49 -10.50 18.78
C VAL A 61 -1.97 -10.95 20.16
N LYS A 62 -3.28 -10.90 20.44
CA LYS A 62 -3.85 -11.39 21.71
C LYS A 62 -3.54 -12.87 21.93
N SER A 63 -3.74 -13.70 20.90
CA SER A 63 -3.43 -15.13 20.97
C SER A 63 -1.95 -15.39 21.25
N PHE A 64 -1.04 -14.57 20.69
CA PHE A 64 0.39 -14.65 20.98
C PHE A 64 0.70 -14.32 22.46
N LEU A 65 0.12 -13.25 22.99
CA LEU A 65 0.34 -12.85 24.39
C LEU A 65 -0.22 -13.88 25.38
N GLU A 66 -1.35 -14.51 25.04
CA GLU A 66 -1.99 -15.54 25.88
C GLU A 66 -1.20 -16.85 25.97
N MET A 67 -0.40 -17.21 24.96
CA MET A 67 0.31 -18.51 24.90
C MET A 67 1.20 -18.79 26.12
N ASP A 68 2.02 -17.82 26.51
CA ASP A 68 2.94 -17.92 27.65
C ASP A 68 2.60 -16.90 28.76
N GLY A 69 1.41 -16.26 28.69
CA GLY A 69 1.03 -15.18 29.61
C GLY A 69 2.00 -13.99 29.55
N LEU A 70 2.44 -13.65 28.33
CA LEU A 70 3.47 -12.65 28.10
C LEU A 70 2.93 -11.25 28.42
N ASP A 71 3.77 -10.45 29.08
CA ASP A 71 3.49 -9.04 29.26
C ASP A 71 3.49 -8.33 27.89
N PRO A 72 2.48 -7.52 27.54
CA PRO A 72 2.45 -6.79 26.28
C PRO A 72 3.68 -5.89 26.04
N GLY A 73 4.35 -5.43 27.10
CA GLY A 73 5.53 -4.59 27.06
C GLY A 73 6.79 -5.28 26.55
N VAL A 74 6.78 -6.61 26.37
CA VAL A 74 7.90 -7.35 25.76
C VAL A 74 7.99 -7.17 24.24
N VAL A 75 6.93 -6.67 23.61
CA VAL A 75 6.92 -6.42 22.16
C VAL A 75 7.68 -5.11 21.89
N ASP A 76 8.81 -5.20 21.18
CA ASP A 76 9.67 -4.05 20.85
C ASP A 76 9.40 -3.51 19.44
N LEU A 77 8.84 -4.34 18.56
CA LEU A 77 8.52 -3.98 17.18
C LEU A 77 7.38 -4.82 16.64
N VAL A 78 6.46 -4.16 15.92
CA VAL A 78 5.40 -4.82 15.15
C VAL A 78 5.60 -4.52 13.67
N VAL A 79 5.89 -5.54 12.87
CA VAL A 79 5.92 -5.49 11.42
C VAL A 79 4.60 -6.00 10.87
N HIS A 80 4.02 -5.29 9.92
CA HIS A 80 2.73 -5.64 9.37
C HIS A 80 2.71 -5.64 7.85
N VAL A 81 2.14 -6.71 7.30
CA VAL A 81 1.84 -6.89 5.89
C VAL A 81 0.32 -6.94 5.73
N ASN A 82 -0.21 -6.15 4.79
CA ASN A 82 -1.64 -6.15 4.50
C ASN A 82 -1.94 -6.37 3.03
N THR A 83 -3.14 -6.87 2.77
CA THR A 83 -3.67 -7.13 1.43
C THR A 83 -4.80 -6.17 1.05
N ILE A 84 -4.98 -5.07 1.80
CA ILE A 84 -6.07 -4.12 1.59
C ILE A 84 -6.00 -3.52 0.20
N GLY A 85 -4.80 -3.14 -0.24
CA GLY A 85 -4.63 -2.49 -1.54
C GLY A 85 -5.08 -3.34 -2.72
N THR A 86 -4.65 -4.60 -2.75
CA THR A 86 -5.04 -5.55 -3.80
C THR A 86 -6.52 -5.91 -3.74
N ASN A 87 -7.08 -6.03 -2.53
CA ASN A 87 -8.48 -6.44 -2.34
C ASN A 87 -9.47 -5.33 -2.67
N LEU A 88 -9.10 -4.05 -2.45
CA LEU A 88 -9.92 -2.89 -2.80
C LEU A 88 -10.26 -2.88 -4.30
N PHE A 89 -9.27 -3.04 -5.17
CA PHE A 89 -9.48 -3.02 -6.63
C PHE A 89 -10.14 -4.29 -7.17
N ARG A 90 -10.11 -5.38 -6.41
CA ARG A 90 -10.84 -6.62 -6.73
C ARG A 90 -12.28 -6.63 -6.23
N GLY A 91 -12.74 -5.58 -5.53
CA GLY A 91 -14.06 -5.53 -4.91
C GLY A 91 -14.25 -6.60 -3.82
N GLN A 92 -13.16 -6.99 -3.16
CA GLN A 92 -13.15 -8.01 -2.11
C GLN A 92 -13.24 -7.36 -0.72
N LEU A 93 -13.47 -8.17 0.32
CA LEU A 93 -13.54 -7.73 1.72
C LEU A 93 -14.64 -6.69 2.03
N GLY A 94 -15.65 -6.56 1.18
CA GLY A 94 -16.69 -5.53 1.33
C GLY A 94 -16.16 -4.10 1.15
N LEU A 95 -14.94 -3.95 0.63
CA LEU A 95 -14.32 -2.65 0.39
C LEU A 95 -14.92 -2.02 -0.86
N ARG A 96 -15.20 -0.73 -0.78
CA ARG A 96 -15.58 0.09 -1.93
C ARG A 96 -14.50 1.11 -2.23
N VAL A 97 -14.23 1.33 -3.50
CA VAL A 97 -13.38 2.45 -3.95
C VAL A 97 -14.09 3.76 -3.56
N PRO A 98 -13.43 4.68 -2.82
CA PRO A 98 -14.02 5.98 -2.52
C PRO A 98 -14.25 6.78 -3.80
N ARG A 99 -15.13 7.78 -3.75
CA ARG A 99 -15.35 8.67 -4.90
C ARG A 99 -14.14 9.60 -5.10
N VAL A 100 -13.12 9.12 -5.82
CA VAL A 100 -11.94 9.91 -6.19
C VAL A 100 -12.24 10.91 -7.32
N GLY A 101 -11.78 12.14 -7.18
CA GLY A 101 -11.67 13.12 -8.27
C GLY A 101 -10.26 13.18 -8.84
N LEU A 102 -10.11 13.67 -10.07
CA LEU A 102 -8.82 13.92 -10.70
C LEU A 102 -8.79 15.33 -11.28
N ILE A 103 -7.77 16.11 -10.94
CA ILE A 103 -7.49 17.42 -11.53
C ILE A 103 -6.23 17.32 -12.39
N THR A 104 -6.34 17.78 -13.62
CA THR A 104 -5.25 17.75 -14.61
C THR A 104 -5.05 19.11 -15.24
N THR A 105 -3.92 19.27 -15.89
CA THR A 105 -3.69 20.40 -16.80
C THR A 105 -4.71 20.41 -17.93
N PHE A 106 -5.18 21.60 -18.31
CA PHE A 106 -6.08 21.78 -19.44
C PHE A 106 -5.54 21.11 -20.72
N GLY A 107 -6.40 20.32 -21.36
CA GLY A 107 -6.09 19.44 -22.48
C GLY A 107 -5.67 18.02 -22.10
N PHE A 108 -5.53 17.70 -20.80
CA PHE A 108 -5.04 16.41 -20.30
C PHE A 108 -6.07 15.62 -19.50
N ARG A 109 -7.35 16.05 -19.50
CA ARG A 109 -8.47 15.37 -18.80
C ARG A 109 -8.56 13.87 -19.06
N ASP A 110 -8.32 13.47 -20.30
CA ASP A 110 -8.55 12.10 -20.78
C ASP A 110 -7.26 11.27 -20.83
N VAL A 111 -6.19 11.69 -20.14
CA VAL A 111 -4.91 10.94 -20.04
C VAL A 111 -5.09 9.50 -19.57
N LEU A 112 -5.98 9.27 -18.60
CA LEU A 112 -6.28 7.92 -18.08
C LEU A 112 -7.08 7.06 -19.07
N GLU A 113 -7.92 7.70 -19.90
CA GLU A 113 -8.75 7.02 -20.90
C GLU A 113 -7.91 6.56 -22.11
N ILE A 114 -7.04 7.46 -22.56
CA ILE A 114 -6.14 7.22 -23.69
C ILE A 114 -5.10 6.14 -23.32
N GLY A 115 -4.53 6.26 -22.11
CA GLY A 115 -3.45 5.42 -21.62
C GLY A 115 -2.24 5.45 -22.56
N ARG A 116 -1.51 4.33 -22.64
CA ARG A 116 -0.42 4.14 -23.61
C ARG A 116 -0.86 3.46 -24.91
N GLN A 117 -2.17 3.26 -25.09
CA GLN A 117 -2.76 2.51 -26.21
C GLN A 117 -2.20 1.09 -26.42
N ASN A 118 -1.52 0.54 -25.41
CA ASN A 118 -1.03 -0.83 -25.41
C ASN A 118 -2.20 -1.82 -25.56
N ARG A 119 -2.05 -2.80 -26.45
CA ARG A 119 -3.03 -3.90 -26.60
C ARG A 119 -2.57 -5.10 -25.79
N ALA A 120 -3.28 -5.41 -24.72
CA ALA A 120 -3.06 -6.62 -23.92
C ALA A 120 -3.32 -7.86 -24.77
N GLU A 121 -4.44 -7.89 -25.50
CA GLU A 121 -4.82 -8.97 -26.41
C GLU A 121 -4.66 -8.52 -27.87
N LEU A 122 -3.44 -8.65 -28.42
CA LEU A 122 -3.07 -8.08 -29.72
C LEU A 122 -4.01 -8.49 -30.87
N TYR A 123 -4.52 -9.72 -30.83
CA TYR A 123 -5.35 -10.32 -31.87
C TYR A 123 -6.86 -10.27 -31.58
N ASN A 124 -7.28 -9.76 -30.42
CA ASN A 124 -8.69 -9.65 -30.09
C ASN A 124 -9.25 -8.30 -30.57
N LEU A 125 -9.96 -8.32 -31.70
CA LEU A 125 -10.62 -7.14 -32.28
C LEU A 125 -11.76 -6.60 -31.39
N PHE A 126 -12.33 -7.43 -30.52
CA PHE A 126 -13.41 -7.08 -29.60
C PHE A 126 -12.91 -6.75 -28.18
N TYR A 127 -11.60 -6.52 -28.03
CA TYR A 127 -11.01 -6.18 -26.75
C TYR A 127 -11.63 -4.90 -26.18
N GLN A 128 -12.22 -5.03 -24.99
CA GLN A 128 -12.72 -3.90 -24.21
C GLN A 128 -11.70 -3.54 -23.14
N ARG A 129 -11.27 -2.27 -23.14
CA ARG A 129 -10.37 -1.76 -22.10
C ARG A 129 -11.11 -1.71 -20.76
N PRO A 130 -10.41 -2.01 -19.64
CA PRO A 130 -10.94 -1.74 -18.32
C PRO A 130 -11.29 -0.25 -18.17
N SER A 131 -12.42 0.04 -17.53
CA SER A 131 -12.81 1.41 -17.21
C SER A 131 -11.81 2.03 -16.22
N PRO A 132 -11.40 3.31 -16.41
CA PRO A 132 -10.53 3.98 -15.45
C PRO A 132 -11.14 4.10 -14.05
N VAL A 133 -10.30 4.10 -13.01
CA VAL A 133 -10.69 4.24 -11.59
C VAL A 133 -11.48 5.53 -11.36
N VAL A 134 -11.11 6.62 -12.05
CA VAL A 134 -11.82 7.90 -12.02
C VAL A 134 -12.59 8.08 -13.34
N PRO A 135 -13.93 8.02 -13.30
CA PRO A 135 -14.76 8.21 -14.48
C PRO A 135 -14.71 9.67 -14.94
N ARG A 136 -15.03 9.90 -16.21
CA ARG A 136 -14.76 11.17 -16.91
C ARG A 136 -15.43 12.39 -16.28
N GLU A 137 -16.62 12.22 -15.71
CA GLU A 137 -17.36 13.27 -15.02
C GLU A 137 -16.66 13.79 -13.75
N ARG A 138 -15.77 12.98 -13.15
CA ARG A 138 -14.94 13.35 -11.99
C ARG A 138 -13.51 13.77 -12.35
N ARG A 139 -13.20 13.85 -13.65
CA ARG A 139 -11.93 14.40 -14.16
C ARG A 139 -12.17 15.85 -14.56
N LEU A 140 -11.53 16.80 -13.88
CA LEU A 140 -11.61 18.23 -14.17
C LEU A 140 -10.25 18.77 -14.60
N GLU A 141 -10.27 19.95 -15.21
CA GLU A 141 -9.09 20.61 -15.73
C GLU A 141 -8.92 21.97 -15.06
N VAL A 142 -7.67 22.37 -14.89
CA VAL A 142 -7.28 23.73 -14.55
C VAL A 142 -6.39 24.25 -15.66
N ALA A 143 -6.51 25.53 -15.99
CA ALA A 143 -5.78 26.14 -17.07
C ALA A 143 -4.44 26.69 -16.56
N GLU A 144 -3.55 25.80 -16.11
CA GLU A 144 -2.14 26.10 -15.78
C GLU A 144 -1.16 25.46 -16.76
N ARG A 145 0.11 25.87 -16.76
CA ARG A 145 1.13 25.26 -17.62
C ARG A 145 2.56 25.48 -17.10
N VAL A 146 3.33 24.40 -17.10
CA VAL A 146 4.78 24.39 -16.84
C VAL A 146 5.47 23.74 -18.04
N ASP A 147 6.55 24.33 -18.54
CA ASP A 147 7.33 23.75 -19.65
C ASP A 147 8.28 22.63 -19.16
N SER A 148 8.96 21.95 -20.08
CA SER A 148 9.89 20.85 -19.73
C SER A 148 11.16 21.32 -19.00
N ARG A 149 11.43 22.62 -18.95
CA ARG A 149 12.55 23.22 -18.21
C ARG A 149 12.11 23.71 -16.82
N GLY A 150 10.84 23.54 -16.47
CA GLY A 150 10.29 23.98 -15.20
C GLY A 150 9.86 25.45 -15.19
N ASN A 151 9.86 26.16 -16.32
CA ASN A 151 9.34 27.52 -16.37
C ASN A 151 7.82 27.51 -16.30
N VAL A 152 7.26 28.33 -15.41
CA VAL A 152 5.81 28.52 -15.31
C VAL A 152 5.36 29.40 -16.48
N LEU A 153 4.66 28.82 -17.45
CA LEU A 153 4.08 29.54 -18.58
C LEU A 153 2.72 30.13 -18.23
N LYS A 154 1.99 29.46 -17.33
CA LYS A 154 0.70 29.94 -16.81
C LYS A 154 0.51 29.45 -15.38
N GLU A 155 0.26 30.39 -14.47
CA GLU A 155 -0.06 30.09 -13.08
C GLU A 155 -1.49 29.60 -12.91
N VAL A 156 -1.71 28.84 -11.84
CA VAL A 156 -3.05 28.48 -11.36
C VAL A 156 -3.77 29.72 -10.81
N SER A 157 -5.00 29.95 -11.28
CA SER A 157 -5.91 30.99 -10.81
C SER A 157 -6.76 30.50 -9.63
N VAL A 158 -6.91 31.34 -8.61
CA VAL A 158 -7.75 31.04 -7.44
C VAL A 158 -9.23 30.97 -7.82
N GLU A 159 -9.67 31.83 -8.73
CA GLU A 159 -11.05 31.86 -9.22
C GLU A 159 -11.41 30.58 -9.98
N GLU A 160 -10.46 30.01 -10.73
CA GLU A 160 -10.63 28.74 -11.40
C GLU A 160 -10.68 27.57 -10.41
N LEU A 161 -9.79 27.57 -9.41
CA LEU A 161 -9.80 26.57 -8.35
C LEU A 161 -11.10 26.60 -7.52
N GLU A 162 -11.69 27.76 -7.26
CA GLU A 162 -12.98 27.88 -6.55
C GLU A 162 -14.10 27.20 -7.38
N LYS A 163 -14.14 27.43 -8.70
CA LYS A 163 -15.12 26.77 -9.59
C LYS A 163 -14.94 25.25 -9.60
N VAL A 164 -13.69 24.79 -9.65
CA VAL A 164 -13.35 23.36 -9.58
C VAL A 164 -13.79 22.78 -8.23
N ALA A 165 -13.52 23.47 -7.12
CA ALA A 165 -13.92 23.02 -5.79
C ALA A 165 -15.45 22.88 -5.68
N GLU A 166 -16.22 23.85 -6.17
CA GLU A 166 -17.68 23.78 -6.17
C GLU A 166 -18.23 22.64 -7.05
N ALA A 167 -17.61 22.37 -8.19
CA ALA A 167 -17.96 21.21 -9.02
C ALA A 167 -17.68 19.88 -8.30
N LEU A 168 -16.52 19.76 -7.66
CA LEU A 168 -16.12 18.56 -6.90
C LEU A 168 -17.03 18.30 -5.69
N LYS A 169 -17.44 19.36 -4.96
CA LYS A 169 -18.41 19.24 -3.85
C LYS A 169 -19.73 18.65 -4.33
N LYS A 170 -20.26 19.12 -5.47
CA LYS A 170 -21.51 18.60 -6.06
C LYS A 170 -21.38 17.13 -6.48
N LEU A 171 -20.20 16.71 -6.92
CA LEU A 171 -19.89 15.32 -7.26
C LEU A 171 -19.64 14.43 -6.03
N GLY A 172 -19.58 15.02 -4.82
CA GLY A 172 -19.42 14.31 -3.55
C GLY A 172 -18.11 13.54 -3.46
N VAL A 173 -17.01 14.09 -3.99
CA VAL A 173 -15.69 13.43 -3.95
C VAL A 173 -15.21 13.23 -2.51
N GLU A 174 -14.60 12.08 -2.24
CA GLU A 174 -14.10 11.66 -0.93
C GLU A 174 -12.56 11.77 -0.85
N ALA A 175 -11.87 11.84 -1.99
CA ALA A 175 -10.44 12.06 -2.11
C ALA A 175 -10.13 12.67 -3.50
N LEU A 176 -8.98 13.34 -3.63
CA LEU A 176 -8.61 14.05 -4.85
C LEU A 176 -7.16 13.76 -5.25
N ALA A 177 -6.95 13.45 -6.52
CA ALA A 177 -5.63 13.44 -7.15
C ALA A 177 -5.44 14.73 -7.97
N VAL A 178 -4.28 15.36 -7.85
CA VAL A 178 -3.86 16.49 -8.70
C VAL A 178 -2.61 16.06 -9.46
N SER A 179 -2.68 16.07 -10.79
CA SER A 179 -1.58 15.66 -11.67
C SER A 179 -1.42 16.66 -12.80
N PHE A 180 -0.47 17.58 -12.63
CA PHE A 180 -0.12 18.57 -13.63
C PHE A 180 1.08 18.11 -14.47
N LEU A 181 1.13 18.58 -15.71
CA LEU A 181 2.28 18.33 -16.56
C LEU A 181 3.53 18.98 -15.99
N ASN A 182 4.65 18.26 -16.08
CA ASN A 182 5.96 18.71 -15.63
C ASN A 182 6.02 19.09 -14.14
N SER A 183 5.06 18.65 -13.32
CA SER A 183 5.09 18.84 -11.86
C SER A 183 6.33 18.21 -11.21
N TYR A 184 6.83 17.10 -11.77
CA TYR A 184 8.10 16.46 -11.41
C TYR A 184 9.33 17.38 -11.57
N VAL A 185 9.26 18.38 -12.45
CA VAL A 185 10.33 19.38 -12.64
C VAL A 185 10.08 20.61 -11.77
N ASN A 186 8.85 21.13 -11.78
CA ASN A 186 8.46 22.26 -10.96
C ASN A 186 7.05 22.04 -10.39
N PRO A 187 6.93 21.74 -9.08
CA PRO A 187 5.65 21.41 -8.46
C PRO A 187 4.85 22.63 -8.02
N HIS A 188 5.32 23.86 -8.27
CA HIS A 188 4.74 25.10 -7.73
C HIS A 188 3.23 25.20 -7.93
N ASN A 189 2.76 25.06 -9.18
CA ASN A 189 1.33 25.11 -9.51
C ASN A 189 0.55 23.96 -8.86
N GLU A 190 1.12 22.76 -8.84
CA GLU A 190 0.46 21.55 -8.32
C GLU A 190 0.27 21.64 -6.80
N LEU A 191 1.29 22.11 -6.07
CA LEU A 191 1.21 22.35 -4.63
C LEU A 191 0.25 23.49 -4.29
N LYS A 192 0.22 24.57 -5.09
CA LYS A 192 -0.75 25.66 -4.93
C LYS A 192 -2.19 25.16 -5.08
N ALA A 193 -2.45 24.34 -6.09
CA ALA A 193 -3.76 23.71 -6.30
C ALA A 193 -4.10 22.73 -5.16
N LYS A 194 -3.16 21.85 -4.77
CA LYS A 194 -3.33 20.91 -3.65
C LYS A 194 -3.77 21.63 -2.38
N ASN A 195 -2.99 22.62 -1.94
CA ASN A 195 -3.21 23.29 -0.65
C ASN A 195 -4.57 23.99 -0.63
N TYR A 196 -4.90 24.72 -1.68
CA TYR A 196 -6.18 25.41 -1.80
C TYR A 196 -7.37 24.44 -1.81
N LEU A 197 -7.29 23.36 -2.60
CA LEU A 197 -8.38 22.38 -2.71
C LEU A 197 -8.54 21.57 -1.43
N ALA A 198 -7.44 21.24 -0.73
CA ALA A 198 -7.49 20.57 0.56
C ALA A 198 -8.23 21.40 1.62
N GLU A 199 -7.93 22.70 1.69
CA GLU A 199 -8.61 23.63 2.61
C GLU A 199 -10.10 23.76 2.28
N LYS A 200 -10.46 23.93 1.00
CA LYS A 200 -11.83 24.16 0.56
C LYS A 200 -12.74 22.93 0.62
N LEU A 201 -12.20 21.75 0.30
CA LEU A 201 -12.99 20.52 0.23
C LEU A 201 -13.00 19.74 1.54
N ARG A 202 -11.99 19.93 2.41
CA ARG A 202 -11.78 19.12 3.63
C ARG A 202 -11.74 17.62 3.35
N VAL A 203 -11.18 17.24 2.20
CA VAL A 203 -10.90 15.85 1.82
C VAL A 203 -9.39 15.68 1.58
N PRO A 204 -8.86 14.46 1.68
CA PRO A 204 -7.46 14.20 1.33
C PRO A 204 -7.17 14.57 -0.13
N VAL A 205 -6.12 15.37 -0.35
CA VAL A 205 -5.66 15.76 -1.69
C VAL A 205 -4.20 15.35 -1.87
N PHE A 206 -3.92 14.63 -2.94
CA PHE A 206 -2.62 14.06 -3.26
C PHE A 206 -2.08 14.70 -4.54
N ALA A 207 -0.93 15.37 -4.43
CA ALA A 207 -0.22 15.91 -5.57
C ALA A 207 0.68 14.83 -6.18
N SER A 208 0.71 14.75 -7.51
CA SER A 208 1.46 13.73 -8.21
C SER A 208 2.97 13.80 -7.96
N TYR A 209 3.52 15.00 -7.75
CA TYR A 209 4.91 15.22 -7.35
C TYR A 209 5.27 14.57 -6.01
N GLU A 210 4.33 14.49 -5.06
CA GLU A 210 4.61 13.89 -3.74
C GLU A 210 4.46 12.36 -3.77
N VAL A 211 3.59 11.85 -4.64
CA VAL A 211 3.32 10.42 -4.76
C VAL A 211 4.35 9.73 -5.64
N ASP A 212 4.59 10.26 -6.85
CA ASP A 212 5.39 9.63 -7.89
C ASP A 212 6.03 10.70 -8.81
N PRO A 213 7.13 11.37 -8.38
CA PRO A 213 7.76 12.49 -9.09
C PRO A 213 8.55 12.06 -10.35
N GLU A 214 7.97 11.22 -11.20
CA GLU A 214 8.57 10.75 -12.45
C GLU A 214 7.99 11.47 -13.68
N HIS A 215 8.74 11.50 -14.79
CA HIS A 215 8.40 12.31 -15.96
C HIS A 215 7.13 11.88 -16.70
N ARG A 216 6.76 10.60 -16.65
CA ARG A 216 5.69 10.04 -17.47
C ARG A 216 4.31 10.35 -16.91
N GLU A 217 3.54 11.12 -17.66
CA GLU A 217 2.25 11.68 -17.27
C GLU A 217 1.16 10.63 -17.03
N TYR A 218 1.09 9.56 -17.82
CA TYR A 218 0.07 8.52 -17.63
C TYR A 218 0.33 7.71 -16.36
N GLU A 219 1.53 7.15 -16.23
CA GLU A 219 1.96 6.31 -15.11
C GLU A 219 1.86 7.12 -13.81
N ARG A 220 2.45 8.32 -13.76
CA ARG A 220 2.35 9.22 -12.61
C ARG A 220 0.91 9.55 -12.23
N THR A 221 0.05 9.87 -13.20
CA THR A 221 -1.37 10.15 -12.94
C THR A 221 -2.10 8.91 -12.43
N SER A 222 -1.82 7.74 -13.02
CA SER A 222 -2.41 6.46 -12.61
C SER A 222 -2.01 6.11 -11.18
N THR A 223 -0.72 6.17 -10.85
CA THR A 223 -0.18 5.95 -9.49
C THR A 223 -0.81 6.89 -8.48
N THR A 224 -0.91 8.19 -8.81
CA THR A 224 -1.51 9.21 -7.93
C THR A 224 -3.00 8.94 -7.67
N VAL A 225 -3.74 8.53 -8.70
CA VAL A 225 -5.17 8.16 -8.57
C VAL A 225 -5.37 6.90 -7.75
N VAL A 226 -4.54 5.88 -7.97
CA VAL A 226 -4.53 4.65 -7.16
C VAL A 226 -4.23 4.98 -5.70
N ASN A 227 -3.24 5.85 -5.44
CA ASN A 227 -2.91 6.31 -4.11
C ASN A 227 -4.09 7.03 -3.44
N ALA A 228 -4.73 7.96 -4.15
CA ALA A 228 -5.90 8.70 -3.65
C ALA A 228 -7.10 7.79 -3.35
N ALA A 229 -7.27 6.70 -4.11
CA ALA A 229 -8.28 5.68 -3.84
C ALA A 229 -7.99 4.86 -2.57
N LEU A 230 -6.71 4.57 -2.32
CA LEU A 230 -6.26 3.71 -1.24
C LEU A 230 -6.14 4.42 0.10
N ALA A 231 -5.61 5.64 0.11
CA ALA A 231 -5.19 6.33 1.33
C ALA A 231 -6.31 6.46 2.38
N PRO A 232 -7.55 6.84 2.04
CA PRO A 232 -8.62 6.91 3.04
C PRO A 232 -8.96 5.55 3.65
N VAL A 233 -8.80 4.46 2.90
CA VAL A 233 -9.11 3.09 3.37
C VAL A 233 -7.98 2.58 4.26
N VAL A 234 -6.73 2.71 3.80
CA VAL A 234 -5.54 2.24 4.53
C VAL A 234 -5.33 3.06 5.80
N ALA A 235 -5.49 4.38 5.76
CA ALA A 235 -5.33 5.23 6.94
C ALA A 235 -6.30 4.84 8.08
N ARG A 236 -7.58 4.60 7.76
CA ARG A 236 -8.57 4.13 8.76
C ARG A 236 -8.18 2.78 9.34
N TYR A 237 -7.76 1.84 8.49
CA TYR A 237 -7.34 0.53 8.93
C TYR A 237 -6.13 0.59 9.88
N LEU A 238 -5.08 1.31 9.49
CA LEU A 238 -3.87 1.43 10.29
C LEU A 238 -4.14 2.14 11.62
N GLU A 239 -5.04 3.13 11.63
CA GLU A 239 -5.45 3.79 12.87
C GLU A 239 -6.22 2.83 13.79
N SER A 240 -7.13 2.00 13.27
CA SER A 240 -7.81 0.97 14.05
C SER A 240 -6.85 -0.08 14.61
N VAL A 241 -5.84 -0.49 13.82
CA VAL A 241 -4.78 -1.39 14.30
C VAL A 241 -3.97 -0.74 15.43
N ARG A 242 -3.55 0.51 15.26
CA ARG A 242 -2.78 1.26 16.25
C ARG A 242 -3.56 1.43 17.56
N GLN A 243 -4.83 1.81 17.46
CA GLN A 243 -5.69 1.94 18.63
C GLN A 243 -5.89 0.61 19.35
N GLY A 244 -6.20 -0.45 18.61
CA GLY A 244 -6.38 -1.78 19.20
C GLY A 244 -5.12 -2.33 19.86
N LEU A 245 -3.93 -2.04 19.33
CA LEU A 245 -2.67 -2.42 19.98
C LEU A 245 -2.48 -1.71 21.32
N MET A 246 -2.79 -0.40 21.37
CA MET A 246 -2.74 0.35 22.63
C MET A 246 -3.73 -0.20 23.67
N GLU A 247 -4.94 -0.59 23.25
CA GLU A 247 -5.94 -1.21 24.13
C GLU A 247 -5.49 -2.59 24.66
N VAL A 248 -4.68 -3.32 23.90
CA VAL A 248 -4.04 -4.59 24.32
C VAL A 248 -2.82 -4.34 25.22
N GLY A 249 -2.34 -3.10 25.34
CA GLY A 249 -1.15 -2.73 26.11
C GLY A 249 0.17 -2.80 25.33
N VAL A 250 0.12 -3.03 24.02
CA VAL A 250 1.31 -3.04 23.15
C VAL A 250 1.61 -1.61 22.70
N ALA A 251 2.67 -1.01 23.27
CA ALA A 251 3.13 0.34 22.94
C ALA A 251 4.19 0.38 21.83
N ALA A 252 4.53 -0.77 21.25
CA ALA A 252 5.57 -0.91 20.24
C ALA A 252 5.28 -0.08 18.97
N PRO A 253 6.31 0.44 18.30
CA PRO A 253 6.15 1.02 16.98
C PRO A 253 5.65 -0.03 15.98
N VAL A 254 4.72 0.40 15.12
CA VAL A 254 4.24 -0.39 13.98
C VAL A 254 4.96 0.06 12.72
N GLN A 255 5.49 -0.90 11.97
CA GLN A 255 6.15 -0.73 10.69
C GLN A 255 5.40 -1.53 9.64
N ILE A 256 5.22 -0.97 8.46
CA ILE A 256 4.50 -1.58 7.34
C ILE A 256 5.52 -2.03 6.30
N MET A 257 5.35 -3.24 5.78
CA MET A 257 6.16 -3.72 4.68
C MET A 257 5.84 -2.95 3.39
N SER A 258 6.88 -2.45 2.73
CA SER A 258 6.79 -1.82 1.40
C SER A 258 7.00 -2.85 0.29
N SER A 259 6.43 -2.58 -0.89
CA SER A 259 6.67 -3.33 -2.12
C SER A 259 8.13 -3.29 -2.59
N ALA A 260 8.89 -2.26 -2.20
CA ALA A 260 10.34 -2.17 -2.45
C ALA A 260 11.17 -3.08 -1.52
N GLY A 261 10.52 -3.76 -0.57
CA GLY A 261 11.17 -4.67 0.37
C GLY A 261 11.85 -4.00 1.57
N GLY A 262 11.49 -2.74 1.82
CA GLY A 262 11.83 -2.04 3.06
C GLY A 262 10.65 -2.02 4.04
N LEU A 263 10.90 -1.46 5.22
CA LEU A 263 9.86 -1.09 6.17
C LEU A 263 9.63 0.41 6.12
N VAL A 264 8.38 0.83 6.26
CA VAL A 264 7.98 2.23 6.39
C VAL A 264 7.12 2.40 7.63
N ASP A 265 7.07 3.61 8.19
CA ASP A 265 6.18 3.87 9.32
C ASP A 265 4.71 3.96 8.88
N VAL A 266 3.81 3.99 9.87
CA VAL A 266 2.36 4.05 9.67
C VAL A 266 1.92 5.34 8.96
N VAL A 267 2.57 6.46 9.22
CA VAL A 267 2.20 7.76 8.64
C VAL A 267 2.50 7.75 7.14
N GLU A 268 3.67 7.25 6.79
CA GLU A 268 4.12 7.06 5.41
C GLU A 268 3.21 6.08 4.66
N ALA A 269 2.89 4.92 5.25
CA ALA A 269 1.97 3.94 4.66
C ALA A 269 0.54 4.47 4.50
N ALA A 270 0.08 5.34 5.40
CA ALA A 270 -1.23 5.99 5.29
C ALA A 270 -1.26 7.08 4.20
N THR A 271 -0.14 7.79 3.99
CA THR A 271 -0.02 8.88 3.02
C THR A 271 0.25 8.37 1.60
N ARG A 272 1.13 7.37 1.47
CA ARG A 272 1.52 6.74 0.19
C ARG A 272 1.30 5.22 0.20
N PRO A 273 0.07 4.73 0.44
CA PRO A 273 -0.23 3.30 0.45
C PRO A 273 0.06 2.57 -0.86
N VAL A 274 0.21 3.29 -1.98
CA VAL A 274 0.59 2.68 -3.26
C VAL A 274 1.94 1.94 -3.15
N ALA A 275 2.85 2.43 -2.30
CA ALA A 275 4.15 1.79 -2.02
C ALA A 275 4.05 0.54 -1.13
N CYS A 276 2.85 0.19 -0.66
CA CYS A 276 2.57 -0.98 0.18
C CYS A 276 1.74 -2.05 -0.56
N ILE A 277 1.33 -1.79 -1.82
CA ILE A 277 0.63 -2.77 -2.64
C ILE A 277 1.56 -3.94 -2.96
N GLU A 278 1.07 -5.18 -2.83
CA GLU A 278 1.90 -6.38 -3.03
C GLU A 278 3.11 -6.49 -2.07
N SER A 279 2.99 -5.92 -0.87
CA SER A 279 4.01 -5.99 0.19
C SER A 279 4.26 -7.41 0.73
N GLY A 280 3.24 -8.28 0.77
CA GLY A 280 3.40 -9.67 1.23
C GLY A 280 4.30 -10.51 0.31
N PRO A 281 4.04 -10.53 -1.01
CA PRO A 281 4.94 -11.15 -1.98
C PRO A 281 6.35 -10.60 -1.91
N ALA A 282 6.52 -9.28 -1.79
CA ALA A 282 7.83 -8.66 -1.61
C ALA A 282 8.55 -9.22 -0.36
N ALA A 283 7.86 -9.31 0.78
CA ALA A 283 8.38 -9.96 1.99
C ALA A 283 8.81 -11.41 1.74
N GLY A 284 8.01 -12.17 0.98
CA GLY A 284 8.31 -13.54 0.59
C GLY A 284 9.61 -13.67 -0.23
N VAL A 285 9.84 -12.77 -1.20
CA VAL A 285 11.07 -12.76 -2.02
C VAL A 285 12.30 -12.39 -1.17
N ILE A 286 12.16 -11.44 -0.24
CA ILE A 286 13.23 -11.07 0.69
C ILE A 286 13.59 -12.24 1.60
N GLY A 287 12.58 -12.91 2.16
CA GLY A 287 12.76 -14.11 2.96
C GLY A 287 13.45 -15.23 2.17
N ALA A 288 13.04 -15.43 0.92
CA ALA A 288 13.67 -16.39 0.01
C ALA A 288 15.13 -16.03 -0.31
N SER A 289 15.45 -14.75 -0.52
CA SER A 289 16.84 -14.28 -0.69
C SER A 289 17.68 -14.60 0.56
N LYS A 290 17.16 -14.32 1.76
CA LYS A 290 17.87 -14.62 3.00
C LYS A 290 18.10 -16.13 3.18
N LEU A 291 17.10 -16.95 2.87
CA LEU A 291 17.22 -18.41 2.92
C LEU A 291 18.20 -18.93 1.87
N ALA A 292 18.19 -18.38 0.66
CA ALA A 292 19.12 -18.73 -0.41
C ALA A 292 20.57 -18.46 0.01
N ALA A 293 20.84 -17.32 0.65
CA ALA A 293 22.16 -16.99 1.18
C ALA A 293 22.62 -18.00 2.26
N LEU A 294 21.72 -18.43 3.16
CA LEU A 294 22.02 -19.42 4.19
C LEU A 294 22.27 -20.83 3.65
N THR A 295 21.69 -21.15 2.49
CA THR A 295 21.75 -22.48 1.86
C THR A 295 22.76 -22.56 0.71
N GLY A 296 23.43 -21.45 0.39
CA GLY A 296 24.45 -21.38 -0.66
C GLY A 296 23.89 -21.28 -2.09
N TYR A 297 22.59 -21.03 -2.26
CA TYR A 297 22.00 -20.82 -3.59
C TYR A 297 22.09 -19.34 -3.99
N ARG A 298 22.60 -19.08 -5.20
CA ARG A 298 22.69 -17.72 -5.75
C ARG A 298 21.50 -17.31 -6.59
N ARG A 299 20.78 -18.28 -7.16
CA ARG A 299 19.63 -18.05 -8.04
C ARG A 299 18.47 -18.90 -7.58
N VAL A 300 17.39 -18.26 -7.14
CA VAL A 300 16.19 -18.95 -6.67
C VAL A 300 14.93 -18.30 -7.23
N ILE A 301 13.89 -19.11 -7.40
CA ILE A 301 12.53 -18.64 -7.68
C ILE A 301 11.72 -18.93 -6.41
N SER A 302 11.14 -17.89 -5.82
CA SER A 302 10.13 -18.07 -4.78
C SER A 302 8.77 -18.26 -5.44
N LEU A 303 7.94 -19.13 -4.86
CA LEU A 303 6.56 -19.34 -5.29
C LEU A 303 5.68 -19.42 -4.04
N ASP A 304 4.82 -18.42 -3.89
CA ASP A 304 3.79 -18.38 -2.85
C ASP A 304 2.43 -18.66 -3.48
N MET A 305 1.79 -19.75 -3.04
CA MET A 305 0.51 -20.19 -3.55
C MET A 305 -0.52 -20.18 -2.42
N GLY A 306 -1.44 -19.21 -2.48
CA GLY A 306 -2.63 -19.15 -1.63
C GLY A 306 -3.85 -19.82 -2.28
N GLY A 307 -4.99 -19.74 -1.62
CA GLY A 307 -6.25 -20.31 -2.12
C GLY A 307 -6.82 -19.66 -3.38
N THR A 308 -6.36 -18.45 -3.74
CA THR A 308 -6.93 -17.64 -4.84
C THR A 308 -5.89 -17.13 -5.84
N THR A 309 -4.62 -17.05 -5.44
CA THR A 309 -3.54 -16.48 -6.26
C THR A 309 -2.24 -17.23 -6.03
N ALA A 310 -1.45 -17.40 -7.08
CA ALA A 310 -0.06 -17.81 -6.99
C ALA A 310 0.83 -16.64 -7.44
N LYS A 311 1.92 -16.39 -6.71
CA LYS A 311 2.83 -15.28 -6.96
C LYS A 311 4.25 -15.81 -6.92
N ALA A 312 5.05 -15.40 -7.90
CA ALA A 312 6.43 -15.82 -8.01
C ALA A 312 7.34 -14.61 -8.02
N GLY A 313 8.52 -14.74 -7.43
CA GLY A 313 9.58 -13.75 -7.51
C GLY A 313 10.92 -14.41 -7.77
N VAL A 314 11.86 -13.61 -8.25
CA VAL A 314 13.18 -14.10 -8.66
C VAL A 314 14.24 -13.42 -7.81
N VAL A 315 15.21 -14.23 -7.38
CA VAL A 315 16.44 -13.75 -6.74
C VAL A 315 17.60 -14.15 -7.64
N VAL A 316 18.41 -13.17 -8.03
CA VAL A 316 19.61 -13.37 -8.86
C VAL A 316 20.81 -12.84 -8.09
N ASP A 317 21.84 -13.66 -7.96
CA ASP A 317 23.07 -13.36 -7.22
C ASP A 317 22.82 -12.86 -5.79
N GLY A 318 21.83 -13.47 -5.13
CA GLY A 318 21.42 -13.15 -3.75
C GLY A 318 20.56 -11.88 -3.64
N GLN A 319 20.26 -11.19 -4.74
CA GLN A 319 19.45 -9.98 -4.73
C GLN A 319 18.06 -10.24 -5.31
N PRO A 320 16.97 -9.86 -4.62
CA PRO A 320 15.65 -9.76 -5.22
C PRO A 320 15.70 -8.89 -6.49
N THR A 321 15.05 -9.33 -7.56
CA THR A 321 14.92 -8.51 -8.76
C THR A 321 13.83 -7.45 -8.57
N TYR A 322 14.09 -6.24 -9.06
CA TYR A 322 13.15 -5.11 -9.01
C TYR A 322 12.81 -4.63 -10.40
N VAL A 323 11.72 -3.88 -10.46
CA VAL A 323 11.14 -3.38 -11.70
C VAL A 323 10.60 -1.97 -11.49
N PRO A 324 10.41 -1.21 -12.58
CA PRO A 324 9.91 0.15 -12.47
C PRO A 324 8.37 0.26 -12.47
N GLU A 325 7.61 -0.73 -12.94
CA GLU A 325 6.17 -0.58 -13.21
C GLU A 325 5.37 -1.82 -12.79
N ILE A 326 4.26 -1.64 -12.08
CA ILE A 326 3.36 -2.74 -11.71
C ILE A 326 1.91 -2.41 -12.08
N GLU A 327 1.21 -3.38 -12.68
CA GLU A 327 -0.23 -3.28 -12.92
C GLU A 327 -0.97 -3.88 -11.73
N VAL A 328 -2.00 -3.20 -11.21
CA VAL A 328 -2.76 -3.69 -10.05
C VAL A 328 -4.22 -3.89 -10.45
N GLY A 329 -4.75 -5.10 -10.24
CA GLY A 329 -6.14 -5.44 -10.55
C GLY A 329 -6.48 -5.54 -12.04
N GLY A 330 -5.50 -5.41 -12.94
CA GLY A 330 -5.71 -5.53 -14.38
C GLY A 330 -5.47 -6.94 -14.93
N LYS A 331 -5.89 -7.16 -16.19
CA LYS A 331 -5.87 -8.47 -16.86
C LYS A 331 -4.54 -8.77 -17.57
N ALA A 332 -3.62 -7.81 -17.68
CA ALA A 332 -2.38 -8.03 -18.44
C ALA A 332 -1.40 -9.00 -17.75
N HIS A 333 -1.69 -9.41 -16.52
CA HIS A 333 -0.99 -10.47 -15.78
C HIS A 333 -1.22 -11.89 -16.32
N MET A 334 -1.98 -12.07 -17.41
CA MET A 334 -2.12 -13.36 -18.10
C MET A 334 -1.03 -13.60 -19.16
N GLY A 335 0.24 -13.29 -18.86
CA GLY A 335 1.37 -13.77 -19.67
C GLY A 335 2.26 -12.72 -20.34
N ARG A 336 2.23 -11.45 -19.92
CA ARG A 336 3.37 -10.55 -20.15
C ARG A 336 4.10 -10.35 -18.84
N MET A 337 5.43 -10.38 -18.88
CA MET A 337 6.23 -9.65 -17.89
C MET A 337 5.86 -8.17 -18.02
N VAL A 338 4.80 -7.75 -17.32
CA VAL A 338 4.87 -6.46 -16.66
C VAL A 338 5.97 -6.72 -15.65
N LYS A 339 7.18 -6.26 -15.97
CA LYS A 339 8.35 -6.45 -15.11
C LYS A 339 7.85 -6.01 -13.72
N GLY A 340 7.71 -6.97 -12.80
CA GLY A 340 7.20 -6.94 -11.42
C GLY A 340 8.32 -7.03 -10.39
#